data_AF-A0A3B9V5R6-F1
#
_entry.id   AF-A0A3B9V5R6-F1
#
_cell.length_a   1.000
_cell.length_b   1.000
_cell.length_c   1.000
_cell.angle_alpha   90.00
_cell.angle_beta   90.00
_cell.angle_gamma   90.00
#
_symmetry.space_group_name_H-M   'P 1'
#
loop_
_entity.id
_entity.type
_entity.pdbx_description
1 polymer ?
#
loop_
_entity_poly.entity_id
_entity_poly.type
_entity_poly.pdbx_seq_one_letter_code
_entity_poly.pdbx_strand_id
1 'polypeptide(L)' 'MRPEQVSKILTQEFESVIHGHHTPVMLWGAPGIGKSQIISQVAVEHNVPMIDIRL' A
#
# COMPACT_ATOMS: atom_id res chain seq x y z
N MET A 1 -9.79 12.96 -0.76
CA MET A 1 -8.72 12.39 0.09
C MET A 1 -7.40 12.91 -0.43
N ARG A 2 -6.54 13.47 0.42
CA ARG A 2 -5.22 13.97 0.03
C ARG A 2 -4.22 12.81 -0.08
N PRO A 3 -3.17 12.88 -0.92
CA PRO A 3 -2.18 11.80 -1.06
C PRO A 3 -1.60 11.31 0.28
N GLU A 4 -1.25 12.23 1.18
CA GLU A 4 -0.73 11.91 2.52
C GLU A 4 -1.69 11.03 3.36
N GLN A 5 -3.01 11.21 3.18
CA GLN A 5 -4.00 10.40 3.90
C GLN A 5 -4.06 8.97 3.35
N VAL A 6 -3.81 8.79 2.05
CA VAL A 6 -3.73 7.46 1.42
C VAL A 6 -2.55 6.69 2.00
N SER A 7 -1.36 7.31 2.05
CA SER A 7 -0.17 6.66 2.60
C SER A 7 -0.38 6.25 4.04
N LYS A 8 -0.93 7.15 4.87
CA LYS A 8 -1.21 6.85 6.28
C LYS A 8 -2.14 5.64 6.46
N ILE A 9 -3.20 5.56 5.68
CA ILE A 9 -4.14 4.42 5.75
C ILE A 9 -3.46 3.14 5.27
N LEU A 10 -2.71 3.18 4.18
CA LEU A 10 -2.00 1.99 3.67
C LEU A 10 -0.98 1.45 4.68
N THR A 11 -0.20 2.32 5.32
CA THR A 11 0.72 1.94 6.38
C THR A 11 -0.01 1.30 7.56
N GLN A 12 -1.12 1.89 8.01
CA GLN A 12 -1.91 1.35 9.11
C GLN A 12 -2.49 -0.04 8.79
N GLU A 13 -3.06 -0.23 7.60
CA GLU A 13 -3.58 -1.53 7.18
C GLU A 13 -2.45 -2.57 7.08
N PHE A 14 -1.28 -2.18 6.59
CA PHE A 14 -0.11 -3.05 6.53
C PHE A 14 0.36 -3.51 7.92
N GLU A 15 0.51 -2.59 8.87
CA GLU A 15 0.92 -2.91 10.25
C GLU A 15 -0.14 -3.73 11.01
N SER A 16 -1.42 -3.61 10.63
CA SER A 16 -2.51 -4.37 11.25
C SER A 16 -2.35 -5.89 11.07
N VAL A 17 -1.62 -6.31 10.03
CA VAL A 17 -1.27 -7.72 9.75
C VAL A 17 -0.51 -8.34 10.92
N ILE A 18 0.39 -7.59 11.57
CA ILE A 18 1.17 -8.06 12.74
C ILE A 18 0.25 -8.37 13.93
N HIS A 19 -0.92 -7.73 13.97
CA HIS A 19 -1.92 -7.88 15.02
C HIS A 19 -3.02 -8.90 14.65
N GLY A 20 -2.86 -9.62 13.54
CA GLY A 20 -3.80 -10.65 13.07
C GLY A 20 -4.94 -10.13 12.19
N HIS A 21 -4.88 -8.86 11.76
CA HIS A 21 -5.85 -8.28 10.83
C HIS A 21 -5.32 -8.35 9.40
N HIS A 22 -5.92 -9.20 8.56
CA HIS A 22 -5.50 -9.42 7.18
C HIS A 22 -6.49 -8.80 6.18
N THR A 23 -6.76 -7.50 6.32
CA THR A 23 -7.72 -6.79 5.46
C THR A 23 -7.17 -6.63 4.04
N PRO A 24 -7.82 -7.16 2.99
CA PRO A 24 -7.43 -6.87 1.61
C PRO A 24 -7.78 -5.43 1.24
N VAL A 25 -6.84 -4.70 0.64
CA VAL A 25 -7.02 -3.30 0.25
C VAL A 25 -6.96 -3.16 -1.27
N MET A 26 -7.89 -2.38 -1.83
CA MET A 26 -7.88 -1.98 -3.25
C MET A 26 -7.64 -0.48 -3.38
N LEU A 27 -6.63 -0.09 -4.17
CA LEU A 27 -6.37 1.31 -4.48
C LEU A 27 -6.91 1.65 -5.88
N TRP A 28 -7.89 2.55 -5.94
CA TRP A 28 -8.54 2.98 -7.19
C TRP A 28 -8.22 4.44 -7.54
N GLY A 29 -8.00 4.71 -8.82
CA GLY A 29 -7.74 6.06 -9.32
C GLY A 29 -7.23 6.04 -10.76
N ALA A 30 -7.16 7.21 -11.40
CA ALA A 30 -6.73 7.36 -12.78
C ALA A 30 -5.35 6.71 -13.06
N PRO A 31 -5.08 6.26 -14.30
CA PRO A 31 -3.74 5.83 -14.71
C PRO A 31 -2.69 6.93 -14.43
N GLY A 32 -1.48 6.53 -14.04
CA GLY A 32 -0.37 7.47 -13.81
C GLY A 32 -0.38 8.24 -12.47
N ILE A 33 -1.40 8.10 -11.62
CA ILE A 33 -1.51 8.83 -10.34
C ILE A 33 -0.54 8.33 -9.23
N GLY A 34 0.38 7.41 -9.53
CA GLY A 34 1.37 6.91 -8.56
C GLY A 34 0.92 5.75 -7.66
N LYS A 35 -0.17 5.05 -8.00
CA LYS A 35 -0.70 3.90 -7.21
C LYS A 35 0.34 2.81 -6.94
N SER A 36 1.14 2.42 -7.93
CA SER A 36 2.17 1.40 -7.71
C SER A 36 3.34 1.95 -6.88
N GLN A 37 3.67 3.24 -7.04
CA GLN A 37 4.77 3.88 -6.33
C GLN A 37 4.53 3.94 -4.82
N ILE A 38 3.30 4.23 -4.39
CA ILE A 38 2.95 4.24 -2.96
C ILE A 38 3.03 2.83 -2.34
N ILE A 39 2.66 1.78 -3.09
CA ILE A 39 2.79 0.39 -2.62
C ILE A 39 4.27 0.00 -2.49
N SER A 40 5.10 0.32 -3.49
CA SER A 40 6.54 0.09 -3.43
C SER A 40 7.20 0.83 -2.25
N GLN A 41 6.74 2.06 -1.96
CA GLN A 41 7.27 2.85 -0.84
C GLN A 41 6.97 2.18 0.50
N VAL A 42 5.73 1.72 0.73
CA VAL A 42 5.37 0.99 1.97
C VAL A 42 6.25 -0.25 2.14
N ALA A 43 6.49 -1.02 1.07
CA ALA A 43 7.33 -2.21 1.13
C ALA A 43 8.79 -1.90 1.49
N VAL A 44 9.36 -0.82 0.91
CA VAL A 44 10.72 -0.35 1.23
C VAL A 44 10.81 0.13 2.68
N GLU A 45 9.85 0.94 3.14
CA GLU A 45 9.83 1.49 4.50
C GLU A 45 9.74 0.39 5.57
N HIS A 46 9.04 -0.71 5.28
CA HIS A 46 8.90 -1.85 6.19
C HIS A 46 9.91 -2.98 5.94
N ASN A 47 10.83 -2.80 4.98
CA ASN A 47 11.84 -3.77 4.58
C ASN A 47 11.25 -5.17 4.26
N VAL A 48 10.17 -5.21 3.49
CA VAL A 48 9.51 -6.44 3.05
C VAL A 48 9.58 -6.63 1.53
N PRO A 49 9.62 -7.88 1.04
CA PRO A 49 9.54 -8.14 -0.39
C PRO A 49 8.16 -7.78 -0.93
N MET A 50 8.13 -7.13 -2.10
CA MET A 50 6.90 -6.85 -2.86
C MET A 50 6.79 -7.82 -4.03
N ILE A 51 5.64 -8.49 -4.16
CA ILE A 51 5.30 -9.34 -5.30
C ILE A 51 4.40 -8.56 -6.24
N ASP A 52 4.88 -8.30 -7.46
CA ASP A 52 4.14 -7.61 -8.52
C ASP A 52 3.75 -8.63 -9.60
N ILE A 53 2.44 -8.82 -9.83
CA ILE A 53 1.87 -9.86 -10.69
C ILE A 53 1.24 -9.27 -11.96
N ARG A 54 1.96 -8.40 -12.66
CA ARG A 54 1.55 -7.91 -13.99
C ARG A 54 1.73 -9.00 -15.06
N LEU A 55 0.77 -9.10 -15.97
CA LEU A 55 0.82 -9.94 -17.17
C LEU A 55 1.64 -9.28 -18.29
#